data_AF-A0A448WEL1-F1
#
_entry.id   AF-A0A448WEL1-F1
#
_cell.length_a   1.000
_cell.length_b   1.000
_cell.length_c   1.000
_cell.angle_alpha   90.00
_cell.angle_beta   90.00
_cell.angle_gamma   90.00
#
_symmetry.space_group_name_H-M   'P 1'
#
loop_
_entity.id
_entity.type
_entity.pdbx_description
1 polymer ?
#
loop_
_entity_poly.entity_id
_entity_poly.type
_entity_poly.pdbx_seq_one_letter_code
_entity_poly.pdbx_strand_id
1 'polypeptide(L)'
;MLSTDELRRLCPELWNFAFKRHAPKEHIASISKVGEIAGKEYAIENALNKMATEWEPVKFDVLAYKQTGTCIIKVADEVNQLLDDHIVMTQAMGFSPYKKPFEDRITQWEQKLRITQDVIDEWLHCQCQWLYLEPIFSSEDINRQLPLEGKRYATMDRIWRKVMKSCKENPQVITLCPESRLLNNLRECNKLLEQVQKSLSEYLETKRQAFPRFFFLSDDELLEILSQTKDPTAVQPHLRKCFENICKVRGLVLIYAFLMLSLLV
;
A
#
# COMPACT_ATOMS: atom_id res chain seq x y z
N MET A 1 -43.49 -15.40 -10.56
CA MET A 1 -43.92 -16.35 -11.61
C MET A 1 -44.42 -17.60 -10.91
N LEU A 2 -45.62 -18.08 -11.24
CA LEU A 2 -46.14 -19.35 -10.69
C LEU A 2 -45.22 -20.50 -11.09
N SER A 3 -45.02 -21.47 -10.20
CA SER A 3 -44.19 -22.64 -10.50
C SER A 3 -44.82 -23.50 -11.60
N THR A 4 -43.99 -24.19 -12.39
CA THR A 4 -44.44 -25.09 -13.47
C THR A 4 -45.36 -26.21 -12.98
N ASP A 5 -45.26 -26.59 -11.70
CA ASP A 5 -46.11 -27.61 -11.08
C ASP A 5 -47.49 -27.08 -10.67
N GLU A 6 -47.64 -25.79 -10.37
CA GLU A 6 -48.93 -25.16 -10.04
C GLU A 6 -49.82 -25.00 -11.27
N LEU A 7 -49.23 -24.63 -12.42
CA LEU A 7 -49.95 -24.52 -13.70
C LEU A 7 -50.44 -25.88 -14.23
N ARG A 8 -49.70 -26.96 -13.92
CA ARG A 8 -50.06 -28.34 -14.28
C ARG A 8 -51.29 -28.88 -13.52
N ARG A 9 -51.54 -28.38 -12.30
CA ARG A 9 -52.69 -28.80 -11.47
C ARG A 9 -54.01 -28.13 -11.85
N LEU A 10 -53.96 -26.92 -12.39
CA LEU A 10 -55.15 -26.11 -12.64
C LEU A 10 -55.90 -26.46 -13.93
N CYS A 11 -55.22 -26.93 -14.98
CA CYS A 11 -55.85 -27.34 -16.25
C CYS A 11 -55.00 -28.42 -16.98
N PRO A 12 -55.16 -29.71 -16.64
CA PRO A 12 -54.35 -30.80 -17.19
C PRO A 12 -54.50 -31.00 -18.71
N GLU A 13 -55.67 -30.70 -19.27
CA GLU A 13 -55.96 -30.89 -20.69
C GLU A 13 -55.33 -29.81 -21.57
N LEU A 14 -55.37 -28.53 -21.14
CA LEU A 14 -54.67 -27.43 -21.81
C LEU A 14 -53.15 -27.56 -21.71
N TRP A 15 -52.62 -28.06 -20.59
CA TRP A 15 -51.18 -28.36 -20.46
C TRP A 15 -50.75 -29.44 -21.47
N ASN A 16 -51.50 -30.54 -21.56
CA ASN A 16 -51.22 -31.61 -22.52
C ASN A 16 -51.43 -31.14 -23.97
N PHE A 17 -52.40 -30.27 -24.25
CA PHE A 17 -52.65 -29.77 -25.59
C PHE A 17 -51.58 -28.76 -26.05
N ALA A 18 -51.21 -27.80 -25.19
CA ALA A 18 -50.24 -26.76 -25.52
C ALA A 18 -48.79 -27.27 -25.53
N PHE A 19 -48.40 -28.11 -24.55
CA PHE A 19 -47.00 -28.50 -24.37
C PHE A 19 -46.66 -29.85 -25.00
N LYS A 20 -47.63 -30.77 -25.12
CA LYS A 20 -47.38 -32.15 -25.60
C LYS A 20 -47.58 -32.31 -27.11
N ARG A 21 -48.37 -31.45 -27.75
CA ARG A 21 -48.75 -31.58 -29.17
C ARG A 21 -47.97 -30.67 -30.12
N HIS A 22 -47.40 -29.56 -29.62
CA HIS A 22 -46.69 -28.57 -30.45
C HIS A 22 -45.31 -28.12 -29.94
N ALA A 23 -44.80 -28.62 -28.81
CA ALA A 23 -43.38 -28.46 -28.49
C ALA A 23 -42.60 -29.60 -29.19
N PRO A 24 -41.79 -29.33 -30.22
CA PRO A 24 -41.02 -30.38 -30.87
C PRO A 24 -40.03 -30.91 -29.82
N LYS A 25 -40.19 -32.17 -29.41
CA LYS A 25 -39.26 -32.83 -28.47
C LYS A 25 -37.80 -32.73 -28.95
N GLU A 26 -37.60 -32.59 -30.25
CA GLU A 26 -36.31 -32.37 -30.91
C GLU A 26 -35.61 -31.07 -30.50
N HIS A 27 -36.35 -30.03 -30.10
CA HIS A 27 -35.76 -28.74 -29.70
C HIS A 27 -35.57 -28.58 -28.20
N ILE A 28 -36.20 -29.43 -27.37
CA ILE A 28 -36.10 -29.33 -25.90
C ILE A 28 -34.63 -29.44 -25.45
N ALA A 29 -33.88 -30.41 -25.98
CA ALA A 29 -32.47 -30.60 -25.63
C ALA A 29 -31.60 -29.40 -26.05
N SER A 30 -31.88 -28.81 -27.22
CA SER A 30 -31.17 -27.62 -27.70
C SER A 30 -31.47 -26.39 -26.85
N ILE A 31 -32.74 -26.17 -26.50
CA ILE A 31 -33.17 -25.06 -25.63
C ILE A 31 -32.56 -25.21 -24.24
N SER A 32 -32.58 -26.42 -23.66
CA SER A 32 -31.94 -26.68 -22.36
C SER A 32 -30.44 -26.38 -22.39
N LYS A 33 -29.73 -26.83 -23.43
CA LYS A 33 -28.29 -26.54 -23.58
C LYS A 33 -27.99 -25.04 -23.68
N VAL A 34 -28.78 -24.29 -24.45
CA VAL A 34 -28.63 -22.83 -24.55
C VAL A 34 -28.93 -22.16 -23.20
N GLY A 35 -29.98 -22.60 -22.50
CA GLY A 35 -30.33 -22.10 -21.17
C GLY A 35 -29.23 -22.36 -20.13
N GLU A 36 -28.58 -23.52 -20.18
CA GLU A 36 -27.44 -23.84 -19.31
C GLU A 36 -26.24 -22.91 -19.57
N ILE A 37 -25.87 -22.72 -20.84
CA ILE A 37 -24.80 -21.80 -21.22
C ILE A 37 -25.11 -20.38 -20.77
N ALA A 38 -26.32 -19.88 -21.08
CA ALA A 38 -26.77 -18.56 -20.69
C ALA A 38 -26.77 -18.37 -19.16
N GLY A 39 -27.17 -19.40 -18.41
CA GLY A 39 -27.12 -19.37 -16.94
C GLY A 39 -25.68 -19.27 -16.40
N LYS A 40 -24.71 -19.94 -17.04
CA LYS A 40 -23.29 -19.85 -16.65
C LYS A 40 -22.66 -18.51 -17.04
N GLU A 41 -22.99 -17.98 -18.21
CA GLU A 41 -22.58 -16.64 -18.66
C GLU A 41 -23.14 -15.56 -17.73
N TYR A 42 -24.43 -15.63 -17.40
CA TYR A 42 -25.07 -14.70 -16.46
C TYR A 42 -24.42 -14.73 -15.06
N ALA A 43 -23.98 -15.90 -14.59
CA ALA A 43 -23.26 -16.00 -13.32
C ALA A 43 -21.94 -15.21 -13.33
N ILE A 44 -21.19 -15.25 -14.44
CA ILE A 44 -19.95 -14.47 -14.63
C ILE A 44 -20.27 -12.97 -14.65
N GLU A 45 -21.28 -12.57 -15.42
CA GLU A 45 -21.69 -11.17 -15.51
C GLU A 45 -22.10 -10.62 -14.14
N ASN A 46 -22.92 -11.36 -13.40
CA ASN A 46 -23.40 -10.96 -12.08
C ASN A 46 -22.24 -10.88 -11.07
N ALA A 47 -21.29 -11.79 -11.13
CA ALA A 47 -20.06 -11.73 -10.32
C ALA A 47 -19.25 -10.47 -10.61
N LEU A 48 -19.01 -10.14 -11.89
CA LEU A 48 -18.28 -8.93 -12.29
C LEU A 48 -19.00 -7.65 -11.87
N ASN A 49 -20.34 -7.61 -11.99
CA ASN A 49 -21.15 -6.48 -11.56
C ASN A 49 -21.08 -6.31 -10.04
N LYS A 50 -21.24 -7.41 -9.29
CA LYS A 50 -21.17 -7.42 -7.83
C LYS A 50 -19.81 -6.91 -7.33
N MET A 51 -18.71 -7.44 -7.87
CA MET A 51 -17.37 -6.96 -7.51
C MET A 51 -17.22 -5.46 -7.76
N ALA A 52 -17.66 -4.96 -8.93
CA ALA A 52 -17.57 -3.54 -9.24
C ALA A 52 -18.32 -2.67 -8.21
N THR A 53 -19.53 -3.07 -7.82
CA THR A 53 -20.33 -2.36 -6.80
C THR A 53 -19.71 -2.41 -5.41
N GLU A 54 -19.13 -3.55 -5.02
CA GLU A 54 -18.47 -3.68 -3.70
C GLU A 54 -17.24 -2.77 -3.55
N TRP A 55 -16.60 -2.39 -4.66
CA TRP A 55 -15.48 -1.45 -4.68
C TRP A 55 -15.87 0.03 -4.70
N GLU A 56 -17.15 0.37 -4.95
CA GLU A 56 -17.63 1.76 -4.95
C GLU A 56 -17.44 2.48 -3.60
N PRO A 57 -17.79 1.90 -2.44
CA PRO A 57 -17.62 2.57 -1.15
C PRO A 57 -16.18 2.52 -0.61
N VAL A 58 -15.29 1.73 -1.22
CA VAL A 58 -13.96 1.45 -0.66
C VAL A 58 -13.02 2.63 -0.89
N LYS A 59 -12.57 3.23 0.21
CA LYS A 59 -11.73 4.44 0.22
C LYS A 59 -10.53 4.25 1.15
N PHE A 60 -9.43 4.91 0.83
CA PHE A 60 -8.32 5.06 1.76
C PHE A 60 -8.69 6.01 2.89
N ASP A 61 -8.28 5.65 4.11
CA ASP A 61 -8.34 6.55 5.25
C ASP A 61 -7.12 7.46 5.23
N VAL A 62 -7.32 8.74 4.91
CA VAL A 62 -6.25 9.73 4.83
C VAL A 62 -6.17 10.54 6.12
N LEU A 63 -5.06 10.40 6.84
CA LEU A 63 -4.85 11.01 8.16
C LEU A 63 -3.73 12.05 8.09
N ALA A 64 -3.93 13.20 8.73
CA ALA A 64 -2.87 14.21 8.86
C ALA A 64 -1.73 13.65 9.74
N TYR A 65 -0.47 13.85 9.33
CA TYR A 65 0.68 13.36 10.09
C TYR A 65 1.40 14.51 10.80
N LYS A 66 1.23 14.57 12.13
CA LYS A 66 1.86 15.57 13.03
C LYS A 66 1.68 17.00 12.48
N GLN A 67 2.74 17.81 12.53
CA GLN A 67 2.78 19.19 11.99
C GLN A 67 3.56 19.27 10.67
N THR A 68 3.75 18.15 9.97
CA THR A 68 4.55 18.08 8.73
C THR A 68 3.88 18.74 7.52
N GLY A 69 2.59 19.05 7.63
CA GLY A 69 1.77 19.57 6.52
C GLY A 69 1.43 18.55 5.44
N THR A 70 1.70 17.25 5.66
CA THR A 70 1.27 16.15 4.78
C THR A 70 0.40 15.13 5.53
N CYS A 71 -0.08 14.13 4.79
CA CYS A 71 -0.92 13.05 5.30
C CYS A 71 -0.23 11.70 5.12
N ILE A 72 -0.79 10.68 5.77
CA ILE A 72 -0.50 9.27 5.57
C ILE A 72 -1.81 8.54 5.24
N ILE A 73 -1.71 7.39 4.58
CA ILE A 73 -2.84 6.48 4.39
C ILE A 73 -2.88 5.43 5.50
N LYS A 74 -4.10 5.03 5.86
CA LYS A 74 -4.38 3.78 6.56
C LYS A 74 -5.21 2.92 5.63
N VAL A 75 -4.78 1.67 5.47
CA VAL A 75 -5.50 0.65 4.71
C VAL A 75 -6.09 -0.31 5.74
N ALA A 76 -7.40 -0.51 5.70
CA ALA A 76 -8.07 -1.45 6.58
C ALA A 76 -7.81 -2.89 6.09
N ASP A 77 -7.70 -3.85 7.00
CA ASP A 77 -7.40 -5.24 6.66
C ASP A 77 -8.48 -5.83 5.74
N GLU A 78 -9.73 -5.37 5.87
CA GLU A 78 -10.85 -5.74 5.01
C GLU A 78 -10.64 -5.33 3.55
N VAL A 79 -9.91 -4.25 3.28
CA VAL A 79 -9.61 -3.82 1.91
C VAL A 79 -8.64 -4.79 1.24
N ASN A 80 -7.61 -5.24 1.98
CA ASN A 80 -6.66 -6.22 1.48
C ASN A 80 -7.32 -7.59 1.27
N GLN A 81 -8.15 -8.01 2.24
CA GLN A 81 -8.91 -9.26 2.12
C GLN A 81 -9.84 -9.22 0.90
N LEU A 82 -10.59 -8.13 0.70
CA LEU A 82 -11.46 -7.96 -0.46
C LEU A 82 -10.67 -8.01 -1.78
N LEU A 83 -9.47 -7.43 -1.80
CA LEU A 83 -8.59 -7.43 -2.96
C LEU A 83 -8.13 -8.83 -3.34
N ASP A 84 -7.62 -9.59 -2.37
CA ASP A 84 -7.15 -10.94 -2.59
C ASP A 84 -8.30 -11.86 -3.05
N ASP A 85 -9.45 -11.77 -2.39
CA ASP A 85 -10.64 -12.55 -2.75
C ASP A 85 -11.09 -12.24 -4.19
N HIS A 86 -11.15 -10.97 -4.57
CA HIS A 86 -11.56 -10.56 -5.91
C HIS A 86 -10.52 -10.90 -6.98
N ILE A 87 -9.22 -10.91 -6.66
CA ILE A 87 -8.17 -11.40 -7.55
C ILE A 87 -8.36 -12.89 -7.83
N VAL A 88 -8.54 -13.71 -6.78
CA VAL A 88 -8.76 -15.16 -6.92
C VAL A 88 -10.05 -15.45 -7.68
N MET A 89 -11.14 -14.73 -7.38
CA MET A 89 -12.43 -14.88 -8.06
C MET A 89 -12.30 -14.55 -9.56
N THR A 90 -11.58 -13.47 -9.90
CA THR A 90 -11.41 -13.06 -11.30
C THR A 90 -10.54 -14.06 -12.07
N GLN A 91 -9.47 -14.59 -11.47
CA GLN A 91 -8.67 -15.66 -12.05
C GLN A 91 -9.50 -16.93 -12.32
N ALA A 92 -10.35 -17.33 -11.36
CA ALA A 92 -11.23 -18.49 -11.53
C ALA A 92 -12.20 -18.31 -12.70
N MET A 93 -12.78 -17.10 -12.87
CA MET A 93 -13.60 -16.78 -14.04
C MET A 93 -12.80 -16.81 -15.34
N GLY A 94 -11.53 -16.40 -15.31
CA GLY A 94 -10.59 -16.48 -16.43
C GLY A 94 -10.31 -17.89 -16.95
N PHE A 95 -10.55 -18.93 -16.13
CA PHE A 95 -10.47 -20.35 -16.53
C PHE A 95 -11.81 -20.95 -16.96
N SER A 96 -12.92 -20.23 -16.82
CA SER A 96 -14.24 -20.74 -17.17
C SER A 96 -14.39 -20.98 -18.67
N PRO A 97 -14.96 -22.12 -19.11
CA PRO A 97 -15.24 -22.35 -20.54
C PRO A 97 -16.31 -21.40 -21.09
N TYR A 98 -17.07 -20.72 -20.21
CA TYR A 98 -18.14 -19.79 -20.56
C TYR A 98 -17.68 -18.32 -20.54
N LYS A 99 -16.38 -18.05 -20.36
CA LYS A 99 -15.85 -16.68 -20.23
C LYS A 99 -15.90 -15.84 -21.50
N LYS A 100 -16.01 -16.47 -22.67
CA LYS A 100 -15.76 -15.85 -23.98
C LYS A 100 -16.49 -14.50 -24.19
N PRO A 101 -17.77 -14.32 -23.81
CA PRO A 101 -18.44 -13.03 -23.96
C PRO A 101 -17.89 -11.91 -23.07
N PHE A 102 -17.21 -12.27 -21.97
CA PHE A 102 -16.72 -11.35 -20.94
C PHE A 102 -15.20 -11.35 -20.80
N GLU A 103 -14.47 -12.00 -21.72
CA GLU A 103 -13.03 -12.24 -21.60
C GLU A 103 -12.22 -10.95 -21.44
N ASP A 104 -12.53 -9.94 -22.25
CA ASP A 104 -11.89 -8.61 -22.16
C ASP A 104 -12.19 -7.95 -20.82
N ARG A 105 -13.44 -8.05 -20.34
CA ARG A 105 -13.88 -7.44 -19.08
C ARG A 105 -13.20 -8.11 -17.89
N ILE A 106 -13.11 -9.44 -17.88
CA ILE A 106 -12.39 -10.22 -16.86
C ILE A 106 -10.92 -9.81 -16.84
N THR A 107 -10.27 -9.77 -18.01
CA THR A 107 -8.85 -9.43 -18.14
C THR A 107 -8.55 -8.02 -17.65
N GLN A 108 -9.34 -7.03 -18.08
CA GLN A 108 -9.20 -5.64 -17.64
C GLN A 108 -9.43 -5.50 -16.13
N TRP A 109 -10.43 -6.20 -15.59
CA TRP A 109 -10.72 -6.18 -14.16
C TRP A 109 -9.58 -6.81 -13.34
N GLU A 110 -9.05 -7.95 -13.78
CA GLU A 110 -7.91 -8.61 -13.13
C GLU A 110 -6.68 -7.70 -13.12
N GLN A 111 -6.35 -7.09 -14.26
CA GLN A 111 -5.24 -6.14 -14.36
C GLN A 111 -5.43 -4.96 -13.41
N LYS A 112 -6.66 -4.43 -13.33
CA LYS A 112 -7.01 -3.33 -12.44
C LYS A 112 -6.80 -3.69 -10.97
N LEU A 113 -7.22 -4.88 -10.55
CA LEU A 113 -7.02 -5.38 -9.19
C LEU A 113 -5.53 -5.62 -8.89
N ARG A 114 -4.78 -6.24 -9.82
CA ARG A 114 -3.34 -6.45 -9.64
C ARG A 114 -2.55 -5.15 -9.52
N ILE A 115 -2.84 -4.15 -10.36
CA ILE A 115 -2.23 -2.82 -10.23
C ILE A 115 -2.61 -2.18 -8.89
N THR A 116 -3.84 -2.41 -8.41
CA THR A 116 -4.28 -1.93 -7.10
C THR A 116 -3.45 -2.54 -5.97
N GLN A 117 -3.17 -3.85 -6.03
CA GLN A 117 -2.30 -4.55 -5.08
C GLN A 117 -0.88 -3.98 -5.09
N ASP A 118 -0.26 -3.92 -6.27
CA ASP A 118 1.09 -3.35 -6.45
C ASP A 118 1.18 -1.93 -5.87
N VAL A 119 0.17 -1.09 -6.10
CA VAL A 119 0.15 0.27 -5.58
C VAL A 119 0.05 0.30 -4.06
N ILE A 120 -0.82 -0.51 -3.46
CA ILE A 120 -0.97 -0.57 -2.00
C ILE A 120 0.35 -1.01 -1.35
N ASP A 121 0.99 -2.06 -1.87
CA ASP A 121 2.25 -2.58 -1.35
C ASP A 121 3.38 -1.55 -1.43
N GLU A 122 3.58 -0.94 -2.60
CA GLU A 122 4.60 0.09 -2.81
C GLU A 122 4.33 1.34 -1.97
N TRP A 123 3.06 1.70 -1.77
CA TRP A 123 2.68 2.85 -0.94
C TRP A 123 2.97 2.59 0.53
N LEU A 124 2.55 1.44 1.06
CA LEU A 124 2.80 1.08 2.47
C LEU A 124 4.29 0.94 2.74
N HIS A 125 5.06 0.39 1.80
CA HIS A 125 6.51 0.33 1.89
C HIS A 125 7.14 1.74 1.94
N CYS A 126 6.75 2.62 1.01
CA CYS A 126 7.20 4.00 0.96
C CYS A 126 6.85 4.76 2.24
N GLN A 127 5.63 4.58 2.74
CA GLN A 127 5.16 5.24 3.95
C GLN A 127 5.96 4.82 5.17
N CYS A 128 6.26 3.53 5.31
CA CYS A 128 7.05 3.00 6.42
C CYS A 128 8.45 3.62 6.45
N GLN A 129 9.14 3.62 5.30
CA GLN A 129 10.47 4.24 5.18
C GLN A 129 10.41 5.75 5.39
N TRP A 130 9.41 6.43 4.84
CA TRP A 130 9.22 7.87 5.01
C TRP A 130 8.99 8.24 6.47
N LEU A 131 8.17 7.48 7.21
CA LEU A 131 7.89 7.72 8.63
C LEU A 131 9.15 7.65 9.51
N TYR A 132 10.09 6.76 9.16
CA TYR A 132 11.38 6.65 9.83
C TYR A 132 12.32 7.81 9.47
N LEU A 133 12.42 8.14 8.17
CA LEU A 133 13.37 9.14 7.67
C LEU A 133 12.92 10.60 7.86
N GLU A 134 11.62 10.86 7.95
CA GLU A 134 11.06 12.21 8.15
C GLU A 134 11.62 12.95 9.36
N PRO A 135 11.58 12.41 10.59
CA PRO A 135 12.14 13.11 11.74
C PRO A 135 13.65 13.34 11.61
N ILE A 136 14.38 12.42 10.96
CA ILE A 136 15.83 12.49 10.79
C ILE A 136 16.21 13.62 9.82
N PHE A 137 15.60 13.64 8.64
CA PHE A 137 15.88 14.65 7.61
C PHE A 137 15.12 15.97 7.82
N SER A 138 14.29 16.08 8.86
CA SER A 138 13.80 17.36 9.36
C SER A 138 14.89 18.15 10.11
N SER A 139 15.93 17.48 10.63
CA SER A 139 17.05 18.13 11.32
C SER A 139 17.97 18.86 10.35
N GLU A 140 18.21 20.15 10.61
CA GLU A 140 19.14 20.96 9.82
C GLU A 140 20.59 20.43 9.93
N ASP A 141 20.96 19.90 11.10
CA ASP A 141 22.32 19.41 11.36
C ASP A 141 22.59 18.13 10.55
N ILE A 142 21.63 17.21 10.45
CA ILE A 142 21.74 16.03 9.58
C ILE A 142 21.83 16.44 8.11
N ASN A 143 21.02 17.41 7.67
CA ASN A 143 21.09 17.91 6.29
C ASN A 143 22.43 18.57 5.95
N ARG A 144 23.10 19.20 6.92
CA ARG A 144 24.45 19.76 6.72
C ARG A 144 25.51 18.66 6.58
N GLN A 145 25.34 17.56 7.32
CA GLN A 145 26.26 16.42 7.29
C GLN A 145 26.04 15.54 6.04
N LEU A 146 24.80 15.42 5.57
CA LEU A 146 24.39 14.59 4.43
C LEU A 146 23.65 15.44 3.37
N PRO A 147 24.32 16.41 2.72
CA PRO A 147 23.65 17.37 1.83
C PRO A 147 23.15 16.74 0.53
N LEU A 148 23.79 15.68 0.04
CA LEU A 148 23.36 14.96 -1.16
C LEU A 148 22.08 14.15 -0.88
N GLU A 149 22.06 13.47 0.26
CA GLU A 149 20.94 12.65 0.73
C GLU A 149 19.76 13.54 1.11
N GLY A 150 20.01 14.70 1.74
CA GLY A 150 18.99 15.71 2.01
C GLY A 150 18.29 16.21 0.74
N LYS A 151 19.05 16.42 -0.35
CA LYS A 151 18.46 16.76 -1.67
C LYS A 151 17.63 15.62 -2.27
N ARG A 152 18.09 14.37 -2.15
CA ARG A 152 17.32 13.19 -2.59
C ARG A 152 16.03 13.05 -1.78
N TYR A 153 16.12 13.17 -0.46
CA TYR A 153 14.97 13.14 0.44
C TYR A 153 13.96 14.25 0.10
N ALA A 154 14.41 15.48 -0.11
CA ALA A 154 13.53 16.58 -0.50
C ALA A 154 12.83 16.35 -1.85
N THR A 155 13.52 15.72 -2.81
CA THR A 155 12.92 15.35 -4.10
C THR A 155 11.82 14.31 -3.91
N MET A 156 12.10 13.27 -3.14
CA MET A 156 11.13 12.24 -2.77
C MET A 156 9.94 12.84 -2.00
N ASP A 157 10.17 13.72 -1.03
CA ASP A 157 9.11 14.34 -0.22
C ASP A 157 8.17 15.21 -1.09
N ARG A 158 8.70 15.86 -2.13
CA ARG A 158 7.87 16.57 -3.11
C ARG A 158 6.93 15.63 -3.88
N ILE A 159 7.44 14.47 -4.30
CA ILE A 159 6.64 13.45 -5.00
C ILE A 159 5.59 12.88 -4.04
N TRP A 160 6.00 12.51 -2.83
CA TRP A 160 5.13 12.01 -1.76
C TRP A 160 3.97 12.95 -1.48
N ARG A 161 4.24 14.25 -1.26
CA ARG A 161 3.19 15.26 -1.03
C ARG A 161 2.22 15.39 -2.20
N LYS A 162 2.71 15.28 -3.44
CA LYS A 162 1.85 15.31 -4.64
C LYS A 162 0.94 14.09 -4.68
N VAL A 163 1.47 12.91 -4.40
CA VAL A 163 0.71 11.65 -4.31
C VAL A 163 -0.35 11.74 -3.21
N MET A 164 0.03 12.16 -2.00
CA MET A 164 -0.88 12.32 -0.87
C MET A 164 -1.96 13.37 -1.11
N LYS A 165 -1.63 14.47 -1.82
CA LYS A 165 -2.62 15.47 -2.23
C LYS A 165 -3.66 14.88 -3.18
N SER A 166 -3.21 14.13 -4.20
CA SER A 166 -4.10 13.44 -5.15
C SER A 166 -5.03 12.46 -4.42
N CYS A 167 -4.47 11.68 -3.48
CA CYS A 167 -5.24 10.74 -2.66
C CYS A 167 -6.32 11.43 -1.82
N LYS A 168 -5.99 12.59 -1.23
CA LYS A 168 -6.94 13.36 -0.43
C LYS A 168 -8.10 13.91 -1.28
N GLU A 169 -7.84 14.27 -2.53
CA GLU A 169 -8.86 14.76 -3.48
C GLU A 169 -9.73 13.62 -4.02
N ASN A 170 -9.15 12.45 -4.28
CA ASN A 170 -9.87 11.25 -4.69
C ASN A 170 -9.39 9.99 -3.93
N PRO A 171 -10.00 9.67 -2.78
CA PRO A 171 -9.54 8.57 -1.93
C PRO A 171 -10.04 7.19 -2.36
N GLN A 172 -10.88 7.09 -3.40
CA GLN A 172 -11.48 5.82 -3.79
C GLN A 172 -10.45 4.87 -4.40
N VAL A 173 -10.18 3.75 -3.71
CA VAL A 173 -9.05 2.84 -3.96
C VAL A 173 -9.02 2.35 -5.41
N ILE A 174 -10.13 1.77 -5.88
CA ILE A 174 -10.22 1.16 -7.21
C ILE A 174 -10.15 2.17 -8.36
N THR A 175 -10.26 3.47 -8.07
CA THR A 175 -10.17 4.53 -9.11
C THR A 175 -8.81 5.19 -9.12
N LEU A 176 -8.20 5.35 -7.94
CA LEU A 176 -6.91 6.01 -7.76
C LEU A 176 -5.75 5.10 -8.17
N CYS A 177 -5.73 3.85 -7.70
CA CYS A 177 -4.58 2.96 -7.89
C CYS A 177 -4.25 2.65 -9.36
N PRO A 178 -5.23 2.45 -10.27
CA PRO A 178 -4.94 2.18 -11.68
C PRO A 178 -4.33 3.37 -12.45
N GLU A 179 -4.18 4.54 -11.83
CA GLU A 179 -3.50 5.67 -12.47
C GLU A 179 -2.03 5.33 -12.72
N SER A 180 -1.64 5.20 -14.00
CA SER A 180 -0.31 4.71 -14.40
C SER A 180 0.85 5.51 -13.83
N ARG A 181 0.63 6.76 -13.43
CA ARG A 181 1.66 7.62 -12.83
C ARG A 181 1.87 7.33 -11.35
N LEU A 182 0.84 6.88 -10.64
CA LEU A 182 0.90 6.68 -9.19
C LEU A 182 1.89 5.59 -8.81
N LEU A 183 1.76 4.40 -9.40
CA LEU A 183 2.68 3.28 -9.15
C LEU A 183 4.14 3.64 -9.45
N ASN A 184 4.37 4.34 -10.57
CA ASN A 184 5.72 4.77 -10.94
C ASN A 184 6.29 5.80 -9.97
N ASN A 185 5.48 6.77 -9.51
CA ASN A 185 5.91 7.74 -8.51
C ASN A 185 6.27 7.06 -7.18
N LEU A 186 5.47 6.08 -6.74
CA LEU A 186 5.73 5.34 -5.50
C LEU A 186 7.01 4.51 -5.59
N ARG A 187 7.21 3.80 -6.71
CA ARG A 187 8.46 3.06 -6.98
C ARG A 187 9.68 3.98 -7.02
N GLU A 188 9.54 5.18 -7.60
CA GLU A 188 10.61 6.17 -7.60
C GLU A 188 10.89 6.70 -6.18
N CYS A 189 9.85 6.96 -5.38
CA CYS A 189 10.00 7.29 -3.97
C CYS A 189 10.75 6.20 -3.20
N ASN A 190 10.34 4.94 -3.32
CA ASN A 190 11.00 3.79 -2.68
C ASN A 190 12.48 3.71 -3.06
N LYS A 191 12.80 3.82 -4.35
CA LYS A 191 14.19 3.84 -4.81
C LYS A 191 15.01 4.99 -4.22
N LEU A 192 14.43 6.18 -4.08
CA LEU A 192 15.10 7.32 -3.46
C LEU A 192 15.29 7.10 -1.95
N LEU A 193 14.28 6.58 -1.27
CA LEU A 193 14.33 6.26 0.17
C LEU A 193 15.37 5.19 0.48
N GLU A 194 15.45 4.12 -0.32
CA GLU A 194 16.46 3.08 -0.20
C GLU A 194 17.89 3.63 -0.32
N GLN A 195 18.13 4.52 -1.29
CA GLN A 195 19.44 5.17 -1.43
C GLN A 195 19.78 6.04 -0.22
N VAL A 196 18.81 6.82 0.25
CA VAL A 196 18.96 7.67 1.44
C VAL A 196 19.24 6.82 2.68
N GLN A 197 18.48 5.74 2.87
CA GLN A 197 18.65 4.83 4.01
C GLN A 197 20.02 4.15 3.98
N LYS A 198 20.46 3.66 2.82
CA LYS A 198 21.78 3.04 2.68
C LYS A 198 22.90 4.02 3.03
N SER A 199 22.87 5.23 2.47
CA SER A 199 23.89 6.25 2.76
C SER A 199 23.85 6.72 4.21
N LEU A 200 22.67 6.76 4.84
CA LEU A 200 22.53 7.04 6.26
C LEU A 200 23.20 5.95 7.11
N SER A 201 22.99 4.67 6.79
CA SER A 201 23.64 3.56 7.50
C SER A 201 25.17 3.59 7.35
N GLU A 202 25.68 3.86 6.14
CA GLU A 202 27.12 4.01 5.89
C GLU A 202 27.72 5.20 6.68
N TYR A 203 26.96 6.29 6.79
CA TYR A 203 27.32 7.44 7.60
C TYR A 203 27.43 7.11 9.08
N LEU A 204 26.42 6.44 9.66
CA LEU A 204 26.43 6.02 11.06
C LEU A 204 27.59 5.07 11.36
N GLU A 205 27.87 4.14 10.44
CA GLU A 205 29.00 3.21 10.58
C GLU A 205 30.35 3.94 10.57
N THR A 206 30.50 4.95 9.70
CA THR A 206 31.70 5.80 9.68
C THR A 206 31.89 6.51 11.02
N LYS A 207 30.82 6.99 11.66
CA LYS A 207 30.88 7.60 13.00
C LYS A 207 31.25 6.57 14.08
N ARG A 208 30.74 5.34 13.98
CA ARG A 208 31.12 4.25 14.90
C ARG A 208 32.59 3.87 14.78
N GLN A 209 33.13 3.80 13.58
CA GLN A 209 34.56 3.51 13.36
C GLN A 209 35.45 4.62 13.94
N ALA A 210 35.04 5.87 13.79
CA ALA A 210 35.80 6.99 14.30
C ALA A 210 35.73 7.12 15.84
N PHE A 211 34.65 6.62 16.47
CA PHE A 211 34.52 6.52 17.92
C PHE A 211 33.88 5.18 18.34
N PRO A 212 34.69 4.13 18.62
CA PRO A 212 34.20 2.78 18.87
C PRO A 212 33.19 2.63 20.01
N ARG A 213 33.05 3.61 20.91
CA ARG A 213 32.01 3.55 21.96
C ARG A 213 30.59 3.77 21.42
N PHE A 214 30.42 4.26 20.18
CA PHE A 214 29.09 4.31 19.54
C PHE A 214 28.58 2.92 19.11
N PHE A 215 29.41 1.87 19.12
CA PHE A 215 28.91 0.51 18.93
C PHE A 215 27.97 0.05 20.07
N PHE A 216 28.01 0.71 21.24
CA PHE A 216 27.08 0.46 22.35
C PHE A 216 25.73 1.19 22.22
N LEU A 217 25.56 2.02 21.19
CA LEU A 217 24.34 2.77 20.92
C LEU A 217 23.61 2.17 19.72
N SER A 218 22.27 2.15 19.83
CA SER A 218 21.41 1.88 18.67
C SER A 218 21.49 3.01 17.63
N ASP A 219 21.04 2.74 16.40
CA ASP A 219 20.99 3.76 15.33
C ASP A 219 20.17 4.98 15.75
N ASP A 220 19.00 4.77 16.37
CA ASP A 220 18.12 5.85 16.85
C ASP A 220 18.81 6.74 17.90
N GLU A 221 19.51 6.13 18.87
CA GLU A 221 20.25 6.86 19.90
C GLU A 221 21.43 7.64 19.32
N LEU A 222 22.13 7.05 18.34
CA LEU A 222 23.23 7.73 17.66
C LEU A 222 22.71 8.92 16.83
N LEU A 223 21.57 8.75 16.14
CA LEU A 223 20.90 9.81 15.40
C LEU A 223 20.39 10.93 16.32
N GLU A 224 19.89 10.60 17.51
CA GLU A 224 19.46 11.60 18.51
C GLU A 224 20.64 12.50 18.91
N ILE A 225 21.83 11.91 19.14
CA ILE A 225 23.06 12.66 19.42
C ILE A 225 23.48 13.51 18.21
N LEU A 226 23.46 12.95 17.00
CA LEU A 226 23.93 13.62 15.78
C LEU A 226 22.97 14.69 15.27
N SER A 227 21.69 14.63 15.66
CA SER A 227 20.67 15.61 15.26
C SER A 227 20.62 16.85 16.15
N GLN A 228 21.29 16.83 17.31
CA GLN A 228 21.32 17.89 18.31
C GLN A 228 22.74 18.42 18.57
N THR A 229 23.50 18.70 17.50
CA THR A 229 24.90 19.15 17.58
C THR A 229 25.14 20.53 18.18
N LYS A 230 24.08 21.19 18.67
CA LYS A 230 24.14 22.50 19.33
C LYS A 230 23.91 22.43 20.84
N ASP A 231 23.34 21.33 21.34
CA ASP A 231 23.08 21.15 22.78
C ASP A 231 23.96 20.03 23.36
N PRO A 232 25.02 20.37 24.11
CA PRO A 232 25.89 19.37 24.73
C PRO A 232 25.20 18.53 25.81
N THR A 233 24.02 18.93 26.31
CA THR A 233 23.27 18.17 27.30
C THR A 233 22.51 16.99 26.68
N ALA A 234 22.21 17.05 25.38
CA ALA A 234 21.53 15.98 24.64
C ALA A 234 22.29 14.64 24.67
N VAL A 235 23.61 14.68 24.84
CA VAL A 235 24.45 13.47 24.87
C VAL A 235 24.37 12.76 26.23
N GLN A 236 23.99 13.45 27.31
CA GLN A 236 24.03 12.94 28.69
C GLN A 236 23.28 11.60 28.91
N PRO A 237 22.06 11.41 28.38
CA PRO A 237 21.33 10.15 28.58
C PRO A 237 22.07 8.95 27.99
N HIS A 238 22.81 9.16 26.90
CA HIS A 238 23.50 8.11 26.16
C HIS A 238 24.90 7.81 26.70
N LEU A 239 25.52 8.76 27.42
CA LEU A 239 26.87 8.59 27.98
C LEU A 239 26.98 7.39 28.93
N ARG A 240 25.92 7.06 29.68
CA ARG A 240 25.91 5.90 30.58
C ARG A 240 26.09 4.57 29.85
N LYS A 241 25.63 4.47 28.60
CA LYS A 241 25.81 3.28 27.75
C LYS A 241 27.21 3.24 27.13
N CYS A 242 27.75 4.39 26.73
CA CYS A 242 29.10 4.47 26.17
C CYS A 242 30.22 4.30 27.22
N PHE A 243 29.94 4.55 28.50
CA PHE A 243 30.92 4.56 29.58
C PHE A 243 30.35 3.93 30.86
N GLU A 244 30.78 2.71 31.20
CA GLU A 244 30.31 1.97 32.38
C GLU A 244 30.46 2.72 33.72
N ASN A 245 31.45 3.61 33.84
CA ASN A 245 31.77 4.32 35.08
C ASN A 245 31.42 5.82 35.08
N ILE A 246 30.67 6.31 34.08
CA ILE A 246 30.33 7.73 33.97
C ILE A 246 28.79 7.89 33.99
N CYS A 247 28.26 8.39 35.12
CA CYS A 247 26.82 8.66 35.27
C CYS A 247 26.42 10.09 34.89
N LYS A 248 27.27 11.08 35.15
CA LYS A 248 27.05 12.49 34.78
C LYS A 248 28.39 13.18 34.58
N VAL A 249 28.51 13.91 33.48
CA VAL A 249 29.67 14.76 33.21
C VAL A 249 29.27 16.22 33.42
N ARG A 250 30.08 17.04 34.11
CA ARG A 250 29.79 18.48 34.32
C ARG A 250 30.83 19.37 33.65
N GLY A 251 30.38 20.49 33.10
CA GLY A 251 31.26 21.59 32.64
C GLY A 251 32.11 21.24 31.42
N LEU A 252 33.41 21.56 31.49
CA LEU A 252 34.37 21.46 30.39
C LEU A 252 34.49 20.06 29.78
N VAL A 253 34.35 18.99 30.56
CA VAL A 253 34.48 17.61 30.05
C VAL A 253 33.30 17.21 29.14
N LEU A 254 32.10 17.75 29.42
CA LEU A 254 30.94 17.56 28.53
C LEU A 254 31.15 18.31 27.22
N ILE A 255 31.71 19.52 27.30
CA ILE A 255 32.07 20.34 26.15
C ILE A 255 33.22 19.69 25.34
N TYR A 256 34.19 19.03 25.99
CA TYR A 256 35.26 18.29 25.30
C TYR A 256 34.77 17.00 24.65
N ALA A 257 33.89 16.24 25.31
CA ALA A 257 33.24 15.08 24.70
C ALA A 257 32.40 15.50 23.49
N PHE A 258 31.65 16.60 23.63
CA PHE A 258 30.86 17.21 22.57
C PHE A 258 31.71 17.82 21.44
N LEU A 259 32.84 18.45 21.76
CA LEU A 259 33.82 18.97 20.79
C LEU A 259 34.52 17.84 20.06
N MET A 260 34.88 16.74 20.73
CA MET A 260 35.39 15.53 20.07
C MET A 260 34.34 14.93 19.13
N LEU A 261 33.07 14.90 19.56
CA LEU A 261 31.91 14.49 18.77
C LEU A 261 31.69 15.39 17.54
N SER A 262 31.88 16.70 17.66
CA SER A 262 31.69 17.68 16.58
C SER A 262 32.94 17.92 15.72
N LEU A 263 34.14 17.57 16.19
CA LEU A 263 35.39 17.52 15.41
C LEU A 263 35.51 16.25 14.58
N LEU A 264 34.73 15.21 14.91
CA LEU A 264 34.54 14.01 14.13
C LEU A 264 33.49 14.18 13.01
N VAL A 265 32.85 15.36 12.91
CA VAL A 265 31.91 15.77 11.85
C VAL A 265 32.62 16.45 10.70
#